data_AF-A0A3Q7MV99-F1
#
_entry.id   AF-A0A3Q7MV99-F1
#
_cell.length_a   1.000
_cell.length_b   1.000
_cell.length_c   1.000
_cell.angle_alpha   90.00
_cell.angle_beta   90.00
_cell.angle_gamma   90.00
#
_symmetry.space_group_name_H-M   'P 1'
#
loop_
_entity.id
_entity.type
_entity.pdbx_description
1 polymer ?
#
loop_
_entity_poly.entity_id
_entity_poly.type
_entity_poly.pdbx_seq_one_letter_code
_entity_poly.pdbx_strand_id
1 'polypeptide(L)'
;MFIFIKHGDNHQFLVNTNCSVLLLPHYTRNKVGLPKTDTIDVCDETGTTKLLFLTKTPGDYASKFLTARNTYCICKVEPGAPGRGLGAFLKDRAGPSKWIVNLDPQPGPN
;
A
#
# COMPACT_ATOMS: atom_id res chain seq x y z
N MET A 1 16.65 3.27 -6.57
CA MET A 1 16.60 2.32 -5.44
C MET A 1 15.41 1.41 -5.68
N PHE A 2 15.46 0.12 -5.33
CA PHE A 2 14.40 -0.82 -5.72
C PHE A 2 13.76 -1.50 -4.51
N ILE A 3 12.47 -1.80 -4.63
CA ILE A 3 11.67 -2.57 -3.68
C ILE A 3 10.88 -3.65 -4.41
N PHE A 4 10.40 -4.64 -3.67
CA PHE A 4 9.46 -5.63 -4.17
C PHE A 4 8.04 -5.25 -3.74
N ILE A 5 7.10 -5.27 -4.68
CA ILE A 5 5.67 -5.19 -4.38
C ILE A 5 5.04 -6.55 -4.64
N LYS A 6 4.56 -7.19 -3.57
CA LYS A 6 3.76 -8.41 -3.59
C LYS A 6 2.28 -8.06 -3.78
N HIS A 7 1.62 -8.87 -4.59
CA HIS A 7 0.18 -8.86 -4.79
C HIS A 7 -0.31 -10.30 -5.00
N GLY A 8 -1.60 -10.45 -5.29
CA GLY A 8 -2.28 -11.74 -5.40
C GLY A 8 -1.55 -12.85 -6.16
N ASP A 9 -1.87 -14.08 -5.77
CA ASP A 9 -1.29 -15.32 -6.31
C ASP A 9 0.25 -15.43 -6.16
N ASN A 10 0.81 -14.91 -5.07
CA ASN A 10 2.26 -14.86 -4.80
C ASN A 10 3.06 -14.12 -5.89
N HIS A 11 2.39 -13.32 -6.71
CA HIS A 11 3.08 -12.51 -7.70
C HIS A 11 3.75 -11.32 -7.02
N GLN A 12 4.94 -11.00 -7.52
CA GLN A 12 5.67 -9.83 -7.09
C GLN A 12 6.35 -9.15 -8.27
N PHE A 13 6.48 -7.84 -8.21
CA PHE A 13 7.21 -7.07 -9.20
C PHE A 13 8.12 -6.05 -8.53
N LEU A 14 9.20 -5.72 -9.23
CA LEU A 14 10.22 -4.79 -8.76
C LEU A 14 9.84 -3.36 -9.17
N VAL A 15 10.00 -2.40 -8.24
CA VAL A 15 9.66 -1.01 -8.51
C VAL A 15 10.79 -0.09 -8.08
N ASN A 16 11.06 0.93 -8.89
CA ASN A 16 12.06 1.95 -8.59
C ASN A 16 11.47 3.03 -7.69
N THR A 17 12.00 3.18 -6.47
CA THR A 17 11.58 4.19 -5.49
C THR A 17 12.24 5.55 -5.69
N ASN A 18 13.10 5.71 -6.71
CA ASN A 18 13.60 7.03 -7.15
C ASN A 18 12.56 7.79 -8.01
N CYS A 19 11.28 7.43 -7.92
CA CYS A 19 10.18 8.16 -8.52
C CYS A 19 9.44 9.01 -7.48
N SER A 20 8.61 9.94 -7.95
CA SER A 20 7.68 10.66 -7.09
C SER A 20 6.77 9.69 -6.32
N VAL A 21 6.45 10.04 -5.07
CA VAL A 21 5.53 9.31 -4.19
C VAL A 21 4.14 9.17 -4.80
N LEU A 22 3.72 10.06 -5.71
CA LEU A 22 2.46 9.91 -6.46
C LEU A 22 2.56 8.90 -7.62
N LEU A 23 3.73 8.85 -8.27
CA LEU A 23 3.92 7.98 -9.44
C LEU A 23 3.91 6.51 -9.03
N LEU A 24 4.40 6.20 -7.84
CA LEU A 24 4.49 4.82 -7.35
C LEU A 24 3.10 4.17 -7.21
N PRO A 25 2.12 4.70 -6.45
CA PRO A 25 0.76 4.16 -6.42
C PRO A 25 0.11 4.13 -7.81
N HIS A 26 0.32 5.16 -8.64
CA HIS A 26 -0.25 5.19 -9.98
C HIS A 26 0.26 4.05 -10.87
N TYR A 27 1.58 3.79 -10.84
CA TYR A 27 2.22 2.70 -11.56
C TYR A 27 1.77 1.33 -11.04
N THR A 28 1.83 1.15 -9.72
CA THR A 28 1.43 -0.08 -9.02
C THR A 28 -0.01 -0.45 -9.36
N ARG A 29 -0.93 0.51 -9.30
CA ARG A 29 -2.34 0.34 -9.66
C ARG A 29 -2.51 -0.18 -11.08
N ASN A 30 -1.82 0.44 -12.04
CA ASN A 30 -1.90 0.08 -13.44
C ASN A 30 -1.34 -1.33 -13.67
N LYS A 31 -0.26 -1.70 -12.95
CA LYS A 31 0.34 -3.03 -13.01
C LYS A 31 -0.58 -4.13 -12.50
N VAL A 32 -1.32 -3.90 -11.43
CA VAL A 32 -2.26 -4.89 -10.88
C VAL A 32 -3.69 -4.79 -11.42
N GLY A 33 -3.94 -3.87 -12.37
CA GLY A 33 -5.24 -3.73 -13.02
C GLY A 33 -6.37 -3.26 -12.09
N LEU A 34 -6.04 -2.47 -11.07
CA LEU A 34 -7.04 -1.93 -10.13
C LEU A 34 -7.81 -0.74 -10.73
N PRO A 35 -9.12 -0.59 -10.45
CA PRO A 35 -9.95 0.50 -10.98
C PRO A 35 -9.46 1.87 -10.53
N LYS A 36 -9.69 2.91 -11.37
CA LYS A 36 -9.32 4.33 -11.10
C LYS A 36 -10.02 4.98 -9.90
N THR A 37 -11.05 4.35 -9.36
CA THR A 37 -11.82 4.80 -8.20
C THR A 37 -11.23 4.34 -6.87
N ASP A 38 -10.47 3.24 -6.86
CA ASP A 38 -9.95 2.63 -5.63
C ASP A 38 -8.66 3.33 -5.16
N THR A 39 -8.69 4.03 -4.03
CA THR A 39 -7.45 4.54 -3.41
C THR A 39 -6.58 3.36 -3.00
N ILE A 40 -5.32 3.37 -3.38
CA ILE A 40 -4.37 2.31 -2.99
C ILE A 40 -3.19 2.91 -2.23
N ASP A 41 -2.60 2.07 -1.40
CA ASP A 41 -1.39 2.32 -0.65
C ASP A 41 -0.55 1.04 -0.58
N VAL A 42 0.61 1.13 0.06
CA VAL A 42 1.48 0.00 0.33
C VAL A 42 1.66 -0.20 1.83
N CYS A 43 1.69 -1.46 2.21
CA CYS A 43 1.83 -1.93 3.58
C CYS A 43 3.13 -2.77 3.64
N ASP A 44 3.92 -2.67 4.71
CA ASP A 44 5.12 -3.52 4.84
C ASP A 44 4.77 -4.97 5.29
N GLU A 45 5.77 -5.80 5.54
CA GLU A 45 5.55 -7.18 6.00
C GLU A 45 4.98 -7.25 7.42
N THR A 46 5.22 -6.22 8.24
CA THR A 46 4.56 -6.02 9.53
C THR A 46 3.20 -5.34 9.37
N GLY A 47 2.73 -5.20 8.12
CA GLY A 47 1.56 -4.53 7.55
C GLY A 47 1.36 -3.05 7.90
N THR A 48 2.33 -2.40 8.51
CA THR A 48 2.24 -0.95 8.74
C THR A 48 2.10 -0.22 7.40
N THR A 49 0.94 0.43 7.21
CA THR A 49 0.65 1.22 6.02
C THR A 49 1.61 2.39 5.91
N LYS A 50 2.17 2.62 4.73
CA LYS A 50 3.14 3.71 4.50
C LYS A 50 2.51 5.08 4.23
N LEU A 51 1.17 5.14 4.15
CA LEU A 51 0.38 6.36 4.04
C LEU A 51 0.84 7.24 2.88
N LEU A 52 1.29 6.62 1.77
CA LEU A 52 1.82 7.35 0.62
C LEU A 52 0.74 8.27 0.03
N PHE A 53 -0.53 7.86 0.12
CA PHE A 53 -1.67 8.66 -0.34
C PHE A 53 -1.95 9.91 0.51
N LEU A 54 -1.50 9.96 1.78
CA LEU A 54 -1.65 11.13 2.67
C LEU A 54 -0.46 12.09 2.62
N THR A 55 0.57 11.75 1.83
CA THR A 55 1.79 12.54 1.77
C THR A 55 1.50 13.94 1.24
N LYS A 56 1.76 14.96 2.06
CA LYS A 56 1.56 16.38 1.71
C LYS A 56 2.57 16.92 0.69
N THR A 57 3.60 16.13 0.37
CA THR A 57 4.68 16.47 -0.56
C THR A 57 4.67 15.52 -1.77
N PRO A 58 3.75 15.71 -2.73
CA PRO A 58 3.60 14.81 -3.87
C PRO A 58 4.83 14.70 -4.79
N GLY A 59 5.72 15.69 -4.74
CA GLY A 59 6.98 15.71 -5.51
C GLY A 59 8.13 14.94 -4.85
N ASP A 60 7.99 14.51 -3.59
CA ASP A 60 9.05 13.80 -2.89
C ASP A 60 9.29 12.41 -3.48
N TYR A 61 10.53 11.94 -3.37
CA TYR A 61 10.88 10.59 -3.77
C TYR A 61 10.24 9.56 -2.84
N ALA A 62 9.68 8.51 -3.42
CA ALA A 62 9.15 7.37 -2.68
C ALA A 62 10.21 6.70 -1.79
N SER A 63 11.49 6.81 -2.15
CA SER A 63 12.64 6.35 -1.36
C SER A 63 12.77 6.99 0.02
N LYS A 64 12.13 8.13 0.27
CA LYS A 64 12.06 8.74 1.62
C LYS A 64 11.12 7.97 2.56
N PHE A 65 10.12 7.30 2.01
CA PHE A 65 9.07 6.59 2.76
C PHE A 65 9.27 5.07 2.74
N LEU A 66 10.01 4.57 1.74
CA LEU A 66 10.19 3.15 1.48
C LEU A 66 11.66 2.77 1.57
N THR A 67 11.92 1.75 2.38
CA THR A 67 13.24 1.20 2.59
C THR A 67 13.65 0.36 1.38
N ALA A 68 14.89 0.54 0.93
CA ALA A 68 15.47 -0.25 -0.15
C ALA A 68 15.39 -1.75 0.14
N ARG A 69 15.19 -2.58 -0.90
CA ARG A 69 15.25 -4.04 -0.83
C ARG A 69 14.21 -4.70 0.09
N ASN A 70 13.28 -3.93 0.64
CA ASN A 70 12.15 -4.48 1.37
C ASN A 70 11.03 -4.93 0.42
N THR A 71 10.19 -5.81 0.95
CA THR A 71 8.94 -6.23 0.33
C THR A 71 7.79 -5.44 0.92
N TYR A 72 6.87 -5.04 0.05
CA TYR A 72 5.64 -4.36 0.41
C TYR A 72 4.45 -5.06 -0.25
N CYS A 73 3.28 -4.99 0.37
CA CYS A 73 2.03 -5.51 -0.16
C CYS A 73 1.11 -4.35 -0.58
N ILE A 74 0.31 -4.55 -1.63
CA ILE A 74 -0.67 -3.54 -2.08
C ILE A 74 -1.92 -3.63 -1.23
N CYS A 75 -2.28 -2.53 -0.57
CA CYS A 75 -3.50 -2.38 0.19
C CYS A 75 -4.41 -1.33 -0.46
N LYS A 76 -5.70 -1.62 -0.60
CA LYS A 76 -6.74 -0.65 -0.93
C LYS A 76 -7.11 0.12 0.33
N VAL A 77 -7.12 1.43 0.25
CA VAL A 77 -7.59 2.29 1.34
C VAL A 77 -9.07 2.57 1.12
N GLU A 78 -9.89 2.23 2.11
CA GLU A 78 -11.31 2.54 2.11
C GLU A 78 -11.63 3.54 3.23
N PRO A 79 -12.53 4.51 2.98
CA PRO A 79 -13.06 5.34 4.04
C PRO A 79 -13.70 4.44 5.11
N GLY A 80 -13.22 4.53 6.34
CA GLY A 80 -13.87 3.85 7.46
C GLY A 80 -15.30 4.35 7.63
N ALA A 81 -16.15 3.51 8.22
CA ALA A 81 -17.48 3.93 8.66
C ALA A 81 -17.37 5.19 9.52
N PRO A 82 -18.33 6.13 9.47
CA PRO A 82 -18.26 7.37 10.25
C PRO A 82 -17.98 7.06 11.73
N GLY A 83 -16.81 7.51 12.23
CA GLY A 83 -16.32 7.24 13.59
C GLY A 83 -15.23 6.17 13.71
N ARG A 84 -14.95 5.39 12.66
CA ARG A 84 -13.77 4.52 12.53
C ARG A 84 -12.83 5.15 11.49
N GLY A 85 -11.56 5.35 11.82
CA GLY A 85 -10.57 5.95 10.93
C GLY A 85 -10.37 5.19 9.61
N LEU A 86 -9.45 5.67 8.76
CA LEU A 86 -9.08 5.04 7.49
C LEU A 86 -8.71 3.56 7.69
N GLY A 87 -9.35 2.67 6.92
CA GLY A 87 -9.05 1.23 6.91
C GLY A 87 -8.29 0.85 5.65
N ALA A 88 -7.23 0.03 5.79
CA ALA A 88 -6.50 -0.54 4.68
C ALA A 88 -6.90 -2.02 4.50
N PHE A 89 -7.41 -2.38 3.32
CA PHE A 89 -7.82 -3.72 2.94
C PHE A 89 -6.95 -4.24 1.80
N LEU A 90 -6.29 -5.38 1.96
CA LEU A 90 -5.61 -6.04 0.83
C LEU A 90 -6.69 -6.55 -0.14
N LYS A 91 -6.76 -5.96 -1.34
CA LYS A 91 -7.78 -6.33 -2.34
C LYS A 91 -7.15 -7.21 -3.40
N ASP A 92 -7.36 -8.52 -3.28
CA ASP A 92 -7.08 -9.45 -4.35
C ASP A 92 -8.34 -9.74 -5.18
N ARG A 93 -8.16 -9.95 -6.48
CA ARG A 93 -9.20 -9.87 -7.50
C ARG A 93 -10.01 -11.16 -7.62
N ALA A 94 -10.61 -11.66 -6.53
CA ALA A 94 -11.61 -12.72 -6.59
C ALA A 94 -12.48 -12.82 -5.32
N GLY A 95 -13.65 -12.16 -5.33
CA GLY A 95 -14.76 -12.47 -4.42
C GLY A 95 -14.68 -11.91 -2.99
N PRO A 96 -15.82 -11.91 -2.26
CA PRO A 96 -15.93 -11.27 -0.96
C PRO A 96 -15.41 -12.20 0.14
N SER A 97 -14.70 -11.61 1.10
CA SER A 97 -14.23 -12.23 2.35
C SER A 97 -12.97 -13.09 2.23
N LYS A 98 -11.93 -12.67 2.98
CA LYS A 98 -10.82 -13.47 3.53
C LYS A 98 -9.43 -13.21 2.95
N TRP A 99 -8.89 -11.99 3.06
CA TRP A 99 -7.44 -11.76 3.00
C TRP A 99 -7.06 -10.55 3.87
N ILE A 100 -7.03 -10.77 5.18
CA ILE A 100 -6.53 -9.81 6.18
C ILE A 100 -5.25 -10.44 6.73
N VAL A 101 -4.07 -9.87 6.43
CA VAL A 101 -3.05 -9.87 7.49
C VAL A 101 -3.63 -8.97 8.55
N ASN A 102 -4.04 -9.57 9.67
CA ASN A 102 -4.46 -8.80 10.83
C ASN A 102 -3.22 -8.04 11.24
N LEU A 103 -3.27 -6.76 11.00
CA LEU A 103 -2.37 -5.86 11.66
C LEU A 103 -2.96 -5.65 13.01
N ASP A 104 -2.44 -6.42 13.97
CA ASP A 104 -2.73 -6.15 15.36
C ASP A 104 -2.59 -4.64 15.58
N PRO A 105 -3.57 -4.00 16.24
CA PRO A 105 -3.46 -2.61 16.62
C PRO A 105 -2.11 -2.42 17.30
N GLN A 106 -1.27 -1.52 16.77
CA GLN A 106 -0.06 -1.13 17.46
C GLN A 106 -0.46 -0.74 18.89
N PRO A 107 0.09 -1.37 19.94
CA PRO A 107 -0.19 -0.95 21.30
C PRO A 107 0.21 0.53 21.39
N GLY A 108 -0.74 1.36 21.80
CA GLY A 108 -0.50 2.79 21.96
C GLY A 108 0.71 3.04 22.88
N PRO A 109 1.40 4.19 22.73
CA PRO A 109 2.49 4.52 23.64
C PRO A 109 1.94 4.59 25.07
N ASN A 110 2.59 3.87 25.98
CA ASN A 110 2.34 3.92 27.43
C ASN A 110 2.46 5.34 27.97
#